data_AF-A0AAF0MF37-F1
#
_entry.id   AF-A0AAF0MF37-F1
#
_cell.length_a   1.000
_cell.length_b   1.000
_cell.length_c   1.000
_cell.angle_alpha   90.00
_cell.angle_beta   90.00
_cell.angle_gamma   90.00
#
_symmetry.space_group_name_H-M   'P 1'
#
loop_
_entity.id
_entity.type
_entity.pdbx_description
1 polymer ?
#
loop_
_entity_poly.entity_id
_entity_poly.type
_entity_poly.pdbx_seq_one_letter_code
_entity_poly.pdbx_strand_id
1 'polypeptide(L)'
;MRAPISRILGLGTAAAVAGVITFGSGPAVGATATEPAGTDTGQQLSIAEMDRTGNHTMGAGIAAHAGETHVTTSPDATSGGGVSAQSLSSSAAAATAGGPPPGRVQGFDISAWQPSVNFLQAYRNGARFVYVKATEGTSYVSSTYKQQYATAKQRNLYRGGYVYAQPSQASGAATANYFFAHGGQWSKDGKTLPPLLDIEYGSAAQGTCYGKSWGAMRTWIKDFNRTVVAKTGRYPAIYTTTDWWKRCTNNSNQFSKNPLFVAIYPVKNFTTPGTLGRSWSKWTFWQWAASGTLPGDQDVYRNDITYLKRFASRTS
;
A
#
# COMPACT_ATOMS: atom_id res chain seq x y z
N MET A 1 18.34 -31.57 -74.37
CA MET A 1 19.42 -32.53 -74.05
C MET A 1 20.03 -32.15 -72.70
N ARG A 2 20.40 -33.18 -71.90
CA ARG A 2 21.18 -33.18 -70.63
C ARG A 2 20.42 -32.97 -69.30
N ALA A 3 20.01 -34.12 -68.75
CA ALA A 3 20.28 -34.73 -67.43
C ALA A 3 20.29 -33.89 -66.12
N PRO A 4 19.72 -34.43 -65.01
CA PRO A 4 20.00 -33.98 -63.64
C PRO A 4 21.12 -34.83 -62.99
N ILE A 5 21.97 -34.22 -62.14
CA ILE A 5 22.92 -34.94 -61.27
C ILE A 5 22.89 -34.39 -59.83
N SER A 6 22.78 -35.35 -58.92
CA SER A 6 22.74 -35.31 -57.46
C SER A 6 23.99 -34.76 -56.74
N ARG A 7 23.80 -34.29 -55.49
CA ARG A 7 24.72 -34.42 -54.34
C ARG A 7 23.86 -34.56 -53.07
N ILE A 8 23.74 -35.73 -52.45
CA ILE A 8 24.59 -36.34 -51.40
C ILE A 8 24.82 -35.39 -50.20
N LEU A 9 24.08 -35.63 -49.10
CA LEU A 9 24.48 -35.28 -47.74
C LEU A 9 24.63 -36.57 -46.93
N GLY A 10 25.77 -36.70 -46.27
CA GLY A 10 26.22 -37.91 -45.58
C GLY A 10 25.56 -38.15 -44.23
N LEU A 11 25.49 -39.44 -43.89
CA LEU A 11 25.13 -39.98 -42.59
C LEU A 11 26.22 -39.63 -41.54
N GLY A 12 25.79 -39.13 -40.39
CA GLY A 12 26.56 -39.11 -39.15
C GLY A 12 25.92 -40.10 -38.17
N THR A 13 26.66 -41.14 -37.84
CA THR A 13 26.30 -42.29 -37.01
C THR A 13 26.10 -41.94 -35.53
N ALA A 14 25.06 -42.51 -34.93
CA ALA A 14 24.84 -42.54 -33.49
C ALA A 14 25.69 -43.65 -32.86
N ALA A 15 26.43 -43.32 -31.80
CA ALA A 15 27.09 -44.28 -30.93
C ALA A 15 26.40 -44.25 -29.56
N ALA A 16 25.73 -45.36 -29.23
CA ALA A 16 25.22 -45.65 -27.91
C ALA A 16 26.37 -46.18 -27.04
N VAL A 17 26.50 -45.66 -25.82
CA VAL A 17 27.28 -46.30 -24.76
C VAL A 17 26.33 -46.53 -23.58
N ALA A 18 26.13 -47.81 -23.29
CA ALA A 18 25.38 -48.30 -22.15
C ALA A 18 26.18 -48.08 -20.86
N GLY A 19 25.59 -47.38 -19.90
CA GLY A 19 26.06 -47.29 -18.52
C GLY A 19 25.00 -47.85 -17.60
N VAL A 20 25.24 -49.07 -17.11
CA VAL A 20 24.45 -49.72 -16.06
C VAL A 20 24.65 -48.92 -14.77
N ILE A 21 23.56 -48.40 -14.19
CA ILE A 21 23.56 -47.88 -12.81
C ILE A 21 22.60 -48.73 -12.00
N THR A 22 23.16 -49.31 -10.96
CA THR A 22 22.56 -50.18 -9.95
C THR A 22 21.42 -49.48 -9.19
N PHE A 23 20.30 -50.20 -9.03
CA PHE A 23 19.19 -49.80 -8.16
C PHE A 23 19.57 -50.01 -6.69
N GLY A 24 19.90 -48.92 -5.98
CA GLY A 24 19.97 -48.89 -4.53
C GLY A 24 18.62 -48.46 -3.96
N SER A 25 17.88 -49.40 -3.37
CA SER A 25 16.69 -49.18 -2.57
C SER A 25 17.05 -48.54 -1.21
N GLY A 26 16.56 -47.32 -0.96
CA GLY A 26 16.64 -46.58 0.30
C GLY A 26 15.45 -45.62 0.44
N PRO A 27 14.95 -45.35 1.65
CA PRO A 27 13.53 -45.13 1.89
C PRO A 27 13.04 -43.75 1.43
N ALA A 28 11.78 -43.72 0.97
CA ALA A 28 11.00 -42.52 0.79
C ALA A 28 10.83 -41.82 2.16
N VAL A 29 11.51 -40.69 2.35
CA VAL A 29 11.24 -39.79 3.47
C VAL A 29 10.30 -38.72 2.96
N GLY A 30 9.02 -38.90 3.27
CA GLY A 30 8.06 -37.81 3.27
C GLY A 30 8.50 -36.77 4.30
N ALA A 31 8.92 -35.60 3.82
CA ALA A 31 9.10 -34.43 4.65
C ALA A 31 8.01 -33.42 4.28
N THR A 32 6.84 -33.56 4.93
CA THR A 32 5.94 -32.43 5.18
C THR A 32 6.72 -31.43 6.03
N ALA A 33 7.43 -30.52 5.37
CA ALA A 33 7.94 -29.33 6.02
C ALA A 33 6.75 -28.40 6.27
N THR A 34 6.09 -28.60 7.41
CA THR A 34 5.32 -27.54 8.07
C THR A 34 6.31 -26.41 8.33
N GLU A 35 6.27 -25.36 7.50
CA GLU A 35 6.90 -24.08 7.84
C GLU A 35 6.35 -23.63 9.21
N PRO A 36 7.21 -23.26 10.16
CA PRO A 36 6.71 -22.70 11.40
C PRO A 36 6.01 -21.39 11.07
N ALA A 37 4.76 -21.27 11.49
CA ALA A 37 4.05 -20.01 11.53
C ALA A 37 4.89 -19.06 12.40
N GLY A 38 5.59 -18.13 11.76
CA GLY A 38 6.32 -17.08 12.47
C GLY A 38 5.31 -16.28 13.28
N THR A 39 5.37 -16.42 14.59
CA THR A 39 4.72 -15.52 15.54
C THR A 39 5.45 -14.19 15.47
N ASP A 40 4.93 -13.28 14.64
CA ASP A 40 5.29 -11.87 14.64
C ASP A 40 4.98 -11.31 16.03
N THR A 41 6.00 -11.28 16.89
CA THR A 41 5.94 -10.50 18.13
C THR A 41 6.13 -9.06 17.71
N GLY A 42 5.05 -8.47 17.21
CA GLY A 42 4.98 -7.11 16.72
C GLY A 42 5.48 -6.14 17.78
N GLN A 43 6.78 -5.87 17.76
CA GLN A 43 7.32 -4.71 18.44
C GLN A 43 6.83 -3.53 17.60
N GLN A 44 5.71 -2.94 18.00
CA GLN A 44 5.21 -1.70 17.41
C GLN A 44 6.33 -0.66 17.57
N LEU A 45 7.11 -0.47 16.50
CA LEU A 45 8.24 0.43 16.54
C LEU A 45 7.71 1.84 16.76
N SER A 46 8.26 2.48 17.80
CA SER A 46 7.75 3.76 18.29
C SER A 46 7.83 4.81 17.19
N ILE A 47 6.89 5.75 17.15
CA ILE A 47 6.90 6.89 16.24
C ILE A 47 8.26 7.63 16.26
N ALA A 48 8.91 7.72 17.42
CA ALA A 48 10.24 8.30 17.56
C ALA A 48 11.30 7.65 16.65
N GLU A 49 11.22 6.33 16.43
CA GLU A 49 12.12 5.62 15.53
C GLU A 49 11.80 5.91 14.07
N MET A 50 10.51 6.01 13.73
CA MET A 50 10.08 6.39 12.37
C MET A 50 10.52 7.83 12.04
N ASP A 51 10.39 8.75 13.00
CA ASP A 51 10.88 10.12 12.92
C ASP A 51 12.41 10.16 12.70
N ARG A 52 13.15 9.38 13.49
CA ARG A 52 14.61 9.32 13.41
C ARG A 52 15.11 8.76 12.08
N THR A 53 14.40 7.79 11.52
CA THR A 53 14.83 7.06 10.31
C THR A 53 14.22 7.62 9.03
N GLY A 54 13.21 8.51 9.12
CA GLY A 54 12.42 8.94 7.97
C GLY A 54 11.71 7.77 7.30
N ASN A 55 11.22 6.82 8.10
CA ASN A 55 10.59 5.60 7.63
C ASN A 55 9.22 5.39 8.29
N HIS A 56 8.26 6.27 8.04
CA HIS A 56 6.89 6.16 8.54
C HIS A 56 6.05 5.15 7.74
N THR A 57 5.25 4.31 8.41
CA THR A 57 4.19 3.55 7.72
C THR A 57 3.08 4.50 7.27
N MET A 58 2.26 4.06 6.31
CA MET A 58 0.98 4.70 6.09
C MET A 58 0.16 4.63 7.38
N GLY A 59 -0.45 5.74 7.81
CA GLY A 59 -1.18 5.80 9.09
C GLY A 59 -0.31 6.03 10.32
N ALA A 60 1.02 6.13 10.20
CA ALA A 60 1.90 6.40 11.34
C ALA A 60 1.55 7.73 12.03
N GLY A 61 1.27 8.78 11.27
CA GLY A 61 0.88 10.09 11.81
C GLY A 61 -0.44 10.03 12.59
N ILE A 62 -1.34 9.11 12.21
CA ILE A 62 -2.61 8.87 12.91
C ILE A 62 -2.33 8.29 14.30
N ALA A 63 -1.49 7.27 14.40
CA ALA A 63 -1.13 6.65 15.67
C ALA A 63 -0.38 7.60 16.63
N ALA A 64 0.48 8.46 16.08
CA ALA A 64 1.16 9.50 16.86
C ALA A 64 0.17 10.50 17.46
N HIS A 65 -0.70 11.06 16.62
CA HIS A 65 -1.65 12.08 17.07
C HIS A 65 -2.73 11.51 18.00
N ALA A 66 -3.05 10.22 17.84
CA ALA A 66 -3.91 9.45 18.72
C ALA A 66 -3.36 9.33 20.16
N GLY A 67 -2.03 9.20 20.30
CA GLY A 67 -1.34 9.00 21.58
C GLY A 67 -1.10 10.30 22.37
N GLU A 68 -0.99 11.44 21.69
CA GLU A 68 -0.79 12.75 22.34
C GLU A 68 -2.06 13.29 23.03
N THR A 69 -3.23 12.68 22.81
CA THR A 69 -4.51 13.10 23.44
C THR A 69 -4.76 12.51 24.84
N HIS A 70 -3.73 12.02 25.54
CA HIS A 70 -3.85 11.60 26.94
C HIS A 70 -3.99 12.78 27.91
N VAL A 71 -5.21 13.29 28.09
CA VAL A 71 -5.63 13.99 29.31
C VAL A 71 -7.01 13.47 29.75
N THR A 72 -7.11 13.25 31.05
CA THR A 72 -8.13 12.52 31.83
C THR A 72 -9.56 13.09 31.80
N THR A 73 -10.53 12.17 31.77
CA THR A 73 -11.91 12.19 32.33
C THR A 73 -12.93 13.24 31.84
N SER A 74 -13.88 12.77 31.00
CA SER A 74 -15.37 12.94 30.94
C SER A 74 -16.11 14.17 31.50
N PRO A 75 -17.39 14.40 31.12
CA PRO A 75 -18.09 14.13 29.84
C PRO A 75 -18.99 15.32 29.43
N ASP A 76 -18.79 15.92 28.26
CA ASP A 76 -19.93 16.48 27.49
C ASP A 76 -19.52 16.86 26.06
N ALA A 77 -20.49 16.74 25.16
CA ALA A 77 -20.32 16.67 23.72
C ALA A 77 -19.51 17.81 23.05
N THR A 78 -18.68 17.47 22.06
CA THR A 78 -18.92 17.82 20.64
C THR A 78 -17.84 17.26 19.71
N SER A 79 -18.27 16.95 18.50
CA SER A 79 -17.64 16.14 17.47
C SER A 79 -16.31 16.67 16.91
N GLY A 80 -15.24 15.91 17.11
CA GLY A 80 -13.98 15.97 16.37
C GLY A 80 -13.34 14.60 16.39
N GLY A 81 -13.68 13.75 15.41
CA GLY A 81 -13.28 12.35 15.38
C GLY A 81 -11.79 12.16 15.08
N GLY A 82 -10.95 12.35 16.08
CA GLY A 82 -9.62 11.74 16.15
C GLY A 82 -9.77 10.29 16.63
N VAL A 83 -8.95 9.39 16.09
CA VAL A 83 -8.81 8.02 16.61
C VAL A 83 -7.78 8.04 17.74
N SER A 84 -8.02 7.35 18.86
CA SER A 84 -7.07 7.17 19.97
C SER A 84 -6.34 5.81 19.86
N ALA A 85 -5.20 5.61 20.54
CA ALA A 85 -4.47 4.34 20.50
C ALA A 85 -5.32 3.12 20.95
N GLN A 86 -6.20 3.32 21.94
CA GLN A 86 -7.19 2.31 22.35
C GLN A 86 -8.19 1.98 21.23
N SER A 87 -8.59 2.98 20.44
CA SER A 87 -9.47 2.76 19.29
C SER A 87 -8.77 1.99 18.16
N LEU A 88 -7.47 2.19 17.95
CA LEU A 88 -6.67 1.40 17.00
C LEU A 88 -6.64 -0.08 17.41
N SER A 89 -6.28 -0.35 18.67
CA SER A 89 -6.28 -1.71 19.21
C SER A 89 -7.66 -2.37 19.15
N SER A 90 -8.72 -1.63 19.49
CA SER A 90 -10.10 -2.12 19.40
C SER A 90 -10.52 -2.40 17.96
N SER A 91 -10.13 -1.56 17.01
CA SER A 91 -10.39 -1.78 15.59
C SER A 91 -9.67 -3.01 15.05
N ALA A 92 -8.43 -3.27 15.49
CA ALA A 92 -7.68 -4.46 15.13
C ALA A 92 -8.30 -5.75 15.71
N ALA A 93 -8.76 -5.70 16.96
CA ALA A 93 -9.50 -6.81 17.57
C ALA A 93 -10.82 -7.07 16.82
N ALA A 94 -11.56 -6.00 16.49
CA ALA A 94 -12.79 -6.11 15.72
C ALA A 94 -12.54 -6.61 14.28
N ALA A 95 -11.43 -6.23 13.65
CA ALA A 95 -11.01 -6.72 12.34
C ALA A 95 -10.74 -8.23 12.35
N THR A 96 -10.06 -8.70 13.39
CA THR A 96 -9.77 -10.13 13.60
C THR A 96 -11.05 -10.94 13.83
N ALA A 97 -12.01 -10.39 14.59
CA ALA A 97 -13.24 -11.10 14.95
C ALA A 97 -14.35 -11.02 13.90
N GLY A 98 -14.57 -9.83 13.31
CA GLY A 98 -15.68 -9.53 12.41
C GLY A 98 -15.35 -9.63 10.92
N GLY A 99 -14.06 -9.72 10.58
CA GLY A 99 -13.62 -9.75 9.18
C GLY A 99 -13.76 -8.40 8.48
N PRO A 100 -13.42 -8.34 7.18
CA PRO A 100 -13.43 -7.11 6.39
C PRO A 100 -14.83 -6.53 6.21
N PRO A 101 -14.94 -5.21 5.91
CA PRO A 101 -16.14 -4.60 5.38
C PRO A 101 -16.83 -5.47 4.32
N PRO A 102 -18.11 -5.85 4.52
CA PRO A 102 -18.77 -6.83 3.66
C PRO A 102 -18.96 -6.32 2.23
N GLY A 103 -18.87 -7.24 1.27
CA GLY A 103 -19.07 -6.92 -0.15
C GLY A 103 -18.01 -6.01 -0.77
N ARG A 104 -16.83 -5.92 -0.15
CA ARG A 104 -15.69 -5.16 -0.66
C ARG A 104 -14.53 -6.06 -1.06
N VAL A 105 -13.74 -5.59 -2.02
CA VAL A 105 -12.50 -6.28 -2.38
C VAL A 105 -11.44 -5.96 -1.33
N GLN A 106 -10.85 -6.97 -0.72
CA GLN A 106 -9.83 -6.80 0.31
C GLN A 106 -8.47 -6.47 -0.29
N GLY A 107 -7.69 -5.70 0.47
CA GLY A 107 -6.28 -5.46 0.25
C GLY A 107 -5.62 -5.05 1.55
N PHE A 108 -4.39 -4.61 1.44
CA PHE A 108 -3.57 -4.20 2.56
C PHE A 108 -2.49 -3.24 2.09
N ASP A 109 -1.81 -2.58 3.00
CA ASP A 109 -0.63 -1.80 2.67
C ASP A 109 0.52 -2.09 3.64
N ILE A 110 1.75 -1.99 3.09
CA ILE A 110 2.97 -2.43 3.76
C ILE A 110 4.13 -1.48 3.49
N SER A 111 5.13 -1.59 4.34
CA SER A 111 6.38 -0.86 4.25
C SER A 111 7.57 -1.77 4.58
N ALA A 112 8.74 -1.19 4.81
CA ALA A 112 9.91 -1.91 5.32
C ALA A 112 9.69 -2.49 6.74
N TRP A 113 8.65 -2.05 7.46
CA TRP A 113 8.27 -2.61 8.76
C TRP A 113 7.57 -3.97 8.67
N GLN A 114 7.22 -4.43 7.47
CA GLN A 114 6.82 -5.81 7.20
C GLN A 114 7.89 -6.46 6.31
N PRO A 115 9.10 -6.76 6.85
CA PRO A 115 10.25 -7.17 6.04
C PRO A 115 10.02 -8.51 5.32
N SER A 116 9.21 -9.39 5.91
CA SER A 116 8.85 -10.70 5.38
C SER A 116 7.34 -10.84 5.25
N VAL A 117 6.84 -10.83 4.02
CA VAL A 117 5.40 -10.94 3.73
C VAL A 117 5.09 -12.22 2.98
N ASN A 118 4.23 -13.07 3.54
CA ASN A 118 3.69 -14.23 2.84
C ASN A 118 2.53 -13.80 1.91
N PHE A 119 2.87 -13.27 0.74
CA PHE A 119 1.89 -12.80 -0.25
C PHE A 119 0.96 -13.91 -0.76
N LEU A 120 1.42 -15.17 -0.80
CA LEU A 120 0.57 -16.29 -1.20
C LEU A 120 -0.52 -16.53 -0.15
N GLN A 121 -0.16 -16.50 1.13
CA GLN A 121 -1.12 -16.60 2.22
C GLN A 121 -2.09 -15.40 2.22
N ALA A 122 -1.59 -14.18 2.02
CA ALA A 122 -2.44 -12.99 1.91
C ALA A 122 -3.49 -13.14 0.78
N TYR A 123 -3.07 -13.64 -0.40
CA TYR A 123 -3.99 -13.92 -1.50
C TYR A 123 -5.03 -14.99 -1.16
N ARG A 124 -4.61 -16.07 -0.48
CA ARG A 124 -5.50 -17.14 0.02
C ARG A 124 -6.49 -16.62 1.06
N ASN A 125 -6.08 -15.67 1.91
CA ASN A 125 -6.93 -14.97 2.88
C ASN A 125 -7.89 -13.96 2.23
N GLY A 126 -7.83 -13.78 0.89
CA GLY A 126 -8.78 -12.98 0.14
C GLY A 126 -8.24 -11.64 -0.37
N ALA A 127 -6.99 -11.28 -0.05
CA ALA A 127 -6.40 -10.05 -0.58
C ALA A 127 -6.34 -10.09 -2.12
N ARG A 128 -6.68 -8.98 -2.76
CA ARG A 128 -6.57 -8.80 -4.21
C ARG A 128 -5.72 -7.61 -4.59
N PHE A 129 -5.46 -6.67 -3.67
CA PHE A 129 -4.52 -5.60 -3.92
C PHE A 129 -3.58 -5.35 -2.75
N VAL A 130 -2.49 -4.63 -3.03
CA VAL A 130 -1.57 -4.10 -2.04
C VAL A 130 -1.00 -2.74 -2.46
N TYR A 131 -0.84 -1.82 -1.50
CA TYR A 131 0.03 -0.65 -1.67
C TYR A 131 1.36 -0.87 -0.92
N VAL A 132 2.49 -0.53 -1.54
CA VAL A 132 3.83 -0.79 -0.98
C VAL A 132 4.59 0.53 -0.88
N LYS A 133 5.15 0.84 0.29
CA LYS A 133 5.94 2.06 0.49
C LYS A 133 7.16 2.05 -0.41
N ALA A 134 7.30 3.06 -1.26
CA ALA A 134 8.49 3.25 -2.09
C ALA A 134 9.45 4.26 -1.49
N THR A 135 8.93 5.43 -1.11
CA THR A 135 9.74 6.57 -0.68
C THR A 135 9.08 7.34 0.45
N GLU A 136 9.86 8.20 1.10
CA GLU A 136 9.36 9.23 1.98
C GLU A 136 10.10 10.54 1.72
N GLY A 137 9.33 11.62 1.54
CA GLY A 137 9.86 12.92 1.14
C GLY A 137 10.76 12.83 -0.10
N THR A 138 11.99 13.33 0.03
CA THR A 138 13.02 13.31 -1.01
C THR A 138 14.34 12.68 -0.55
N SER A 139 14.32 11.91 0.55
CA SER A 139 15.53 11.42 1.22
C SER A 139 15.52 9.92 1.50
N TYR A 140 14.34 9.33 1.72
CA TYR A 140 14.22 7.91 2.07
C TYR A 140 13.70 7.06 0.91
N VAL A 141 14.36 5.94 0.66
CA VAL A 141 13.88 4.85 -0.21
C VAL A 141 13.72 3.59 0.63
N SER A 142 12.55 2.95 0.50
CA SER A 142 12.29 1.67 1.15
C SER A 142 13.17 0.57 0.55
N SER A 143 14.01 -0.05 1.39
CA SER A 143 14.91 -1.14 1.00
C SER A 143 14.15 -2.39 0.55
N THR A 144 12.92 -2.60 1.02
CA THR A 144 12.08 -3.76 0.71
C THR A 144 11.17 -3.53 -0.50
N TYR A 145 11.00 -2.29 -0.98
CA TYR A 145 10.02 -1.93 -2.00
C TYR A 145 10.11 -2.81 -3.25
N LYS A 146 11.31 -2.94 -3.82
CA LYS A 146 11.51 -3.68 -5.08
C LYS A 146 11.07 -5.14 -4.95
N GLN A 147 11.45 -5.79 -3.85
CA GLN A 147 11.09 -7.18 -3.58
C GLN A 147 9.59 -7.32 -3.34
N GLN A 148 9.03 -6.56 -2.40
CA GLN A 148 7.61 -6.60 -2.05
C GLN A 148 6.71 -6.33 -3.28
N TYR A 149 7.04 -5.30 -4.06
CA TYR A 149 6.27 -4.92 -5.25
C TYR A 149 6.30 -5.99 -6.35
N ALA A 150 7.47 -6.60 -6.60
CA ALA A 150 7.62 -7.67 -7.57
C ALA A 150 6.90 -8.96 -7.12
N THR A 151 7.06 -9.35 -5.86
CA THR A 151 6.42 -10.56 -5.31
C THR A 151 4.90 -10.42 -5.28
N ALA A 152 4.37 -9.23 -4.95
CA ALA A 152 2.93 -8.96 -5.03
C ALA A 152 2.37 -9.24 -6.44
N LYS A 153 3.06 -8.77 -7.49
CA LYS A 153 2.69 -9.04 -8.89
C LYS A 153 2.75 -10.54 -9.21
N GLN A 154 3.81 -11.24 -8.79
CA GLN A 154 3.96 -12.69 -8.99
C GLN A 154 2.85 -13.50 -8.29
N ARG A 155 2.31 -13.00 -7.18
CA ARG A 155 1.16 -13.59 -6.47
C ARG A 155 -0.19 -13.02 -6.92
N ASN A 156 -0.23 -12.46 -8.13
CA ASN A 156 -1.45 -12.02 -8.83
C ASN A 156 -2.21 -10.84 -8.18
N LEU A 157 -1.62 -10.15 -7.20
CA LEU A 157 -2.20 -8.95 -6.59
C LEU A 157 -2.11 -7.76 -7.54
N TYR A 158 -3.14 -6.91 -7.53
CA TYR A 158 -3.01 -5.54 -8.00
C TYR A 158 -2.10 -4.79 -7.04
N ARG A 159 -1.19 -3.96 -7.55
CA ARG A 159 -0.13 -3.36 -6.73
C ARG A 159 0.15 -1.93 -7.13
N GLY A 160 0.33 -1.06 -6.15
CA GLY A 160 0.71 0.34 -6.32
C GLY A 160 1.82 0.74 -5.36
N GLY A 161 2.67 1.67 -5.78
CA GLY A 161 3.63 2.30 -4.87
C GLY A 161 2.98 3.48 -4.14
N TYR A 162 3.44 3.76 -2.92
CA TYR A 162 3.12 5.02 -2.25
C TYR A 162 4.34 5.79 -1.78
N VAL A 163 4.15 7.09 -1.59
CA VAL A 163 5.11 7.99 -0.97
C VAL A 163 4.51 8.65 0.26
N TYR A 164 5.20 8.56 1.38
CA TYR A 164 4.88 9.33 2.59
C TYR A 164 5.34 10.78 2.40
N ALA A 165 4.42 11.72 2.54
CA ALA A 165 4.69 13.13 2.30
C ALA A 165 5.56 13.73 3.41
N GLN A 166 6.49 14.61 3.01
CA GLN A 166 7.22 15.48 3.93
C GLN A 166 7.11 16.94 3.47
N PRO A 167 5.93 17.58 3.57
CA PRO A 167 5.71 18.90 3.00
C PRO A 167 6.60 20.01 3.57
N SER A 168 7.07 19.89 4.82
CA SER A 168 8.02 20.84 5.41
C SER A 168 9.41 20.79 4.77
N GLN A 169 9.78 19.69 4.12
CA GLN A 169 11.15 19.42 3.66
C GLN A 169 11.36 19.73 2.17
N ALA A 170 10.36 19.48 1.33
CA ALA A 170 10.49 19.64 -0.12
C ALA A 170 9.17 20.08 -0.76
N SER A 171 9.20 20.50 -2.03
CA SER A 171 7.97 20.79 -2.79
C SER A 171 7.25 19.50 -3.20
N GLY A 172 5.95 19.61 -3.53
CA GLY A 172 5.17 18.47 -4.03
C GLY A 172 5.74 17.91 -5.33
N ALA A 173 6.21 18.78 -6.23
CA ALA A 173 6.86 18.37 -7.46
C ALA A 173 8.19 17.64 -7.22
N ALA A 174 9.02 18.11 -6.28
CA ALA A 174 10.27 17.43 -5.92
C ALA A 174 10.00 16.05 -5.31
N THR A 175 9.03 15.95 -4.40
CA THR A 175 8.58 14.68 -3.80
C THR A 175 8.09 13.70 -4.88
N ALA A 176 7.26 14.17 -5.82
CA ALA A 176 6.79 13.35 -6.94
C ALA A 176 7.94 12.89 -7.85
N ASN A 177 8.89 13.76 -8.17
CA ASN A 177 10.04 13.38 -8.99
C ASN A 177 10.91 12.32 -8.31
N TYR A 178 11.19 12.49 -7.01
CA TYR A 178 11.93 11.52 -6.22
C TYR A 178 11.20 10.17 -6.16
N PHE A 179 9.91 10.19 -5.85
CA PHE A 179 9.07 8.99 -5.87
C PHE A 179 9.15 8.27 -7.22
N PHE A 180 9.07 8.98 -8.35
CA PHE A 180 9.17 8.39 -9.69
C PHE A 180 10.58 7.92 -10.08
N ALA A 181 11.62 8.36 -9.39
CA ALA A 181 12.96 7.80 -9.55
C ALA A 181 13.12 6.45 -8.81
N HIS A 182 12.32 6.21 -7.76
CA HIS A 182 12.55 5.13 -6.81
C HIS A 182 11.39 4.15 -6.60
N GLY A 183 10.23 4.35 -7.24
CA GLY A 183 9.17 3.34 -7.23
C GLY A 183 7.78 3.79 -7.68
N GLY A 184 7.54 5.07 -7.91
CA GLY A 184 6.23 5.61 -8.28
C GLY A 184 5.79 5.37 -9.71
N GLN A 185 6.53 4.58 -10.50
CA GLN A 185 6.20 4.36 -11.90
C GLN A 185 4.87 3.59 -12.03
N TRP A 186 4.03 4.06 -12.95
CA TRP A 186 2.79 3.40 -13.33
C TRP A 186 2.89 2.89 -14.76
N SER A 187 2.38 1.68 -15.01
CA SER A 187 2.22 1.14 -16.36
C SER A 187 0.81 0.60 -16.57
N LYS A 188 0.32 0.67 -17.81
CA LYS A 188 -1.00 0.14 -18.21
C LYS A 188 -0.97 -1.39 -18.38
N ASP A 189 -0.34 -2.11 -17.46
CA ASP A 189 -0.18 -3.57 -17.51
C ASP A 189 -1.39 -4.34 -16.94
N GLY A 190 -2.49 -3.63 -16.64
CA GLY A 190 -3.69 -4.20 -16.05
C GLY A 190 -3.52 -4.68 -14.60
N LYS A 191 -2.36 -4.45 -13.97
CA LYS A 191 -2.06 -4.81 -12.57
C LYS A 191 -1.56 -3.64 -11.73
N THR A 192 -1.20 -2.52 -12.35
CA THR A 192 -0.68 -1.35 -11.65
C THR A 192 -1.76 -0.39 -11.19
N LEU A 193 -1.90 -0.24 -9.88
CA LEU A 193 -2.71 0.80 -9.26
C LEU A 193 -2.05 2.17 -9.46
N PRO A 194 -2.81 3.28 -9.54
CA PRO A 194 -2.22 4.60 -9.66
C PRO A 194 -1.30 4.91 -8.47
N PRO A 195 -0.27 5.74 -8.68
CA PRO A 195 0.62 6.17 -7.60
C PRO A 195 -0.18 6.80 -6.47
N LEU A 196 0.24 6.59 -5.23
CA LEU A 196 -0.47 7.08 -4.05
C LEU A 196 0.39 8.09 -3.29
N LEU A 197 -0.23 9.23 -2.97
CA LEU A 197 0.28 10.21 -2.03
C LEU A 197 -0.30 9.90 -0.66
N ASP A 198 0.54 9.55 0.29
CA ASP A 198 0.19 9.50 1.70
C ASP A 198 0.49 10.86 2.31
N ILE A 199 -0.57 11.59 2.71
CA ILE A 199 -0.46 12.90 3.31
C ILE A 199 -1.35 12.99 4.56
N GLU A 200 -0.68 12.99 5.71
CA GLU A 200 -1.28 12.91 7.02
C GLU A 200 -0.52 13.75 8.04
N TYR A 201 -0.71 13.48 9.33
CA TYR A 201 -0.16 14.31 10.41
C TYR A 201 1.38 14.35 10.35
N GLY A 202 1.93 15.57 10.39
CA GLY A 202 3.36 15.75 10.65
C GLY A 202 3.69 15.37 12.09
N SER A 203 4.96 15.02 12.34
CA SER A 203 5.41 14.70 13.69
C SER A 203 5.40 15.91 14.62
N ALA A 204 5.60 15.69 15.93
CA ALA A 204 5.62 16.77 16.92
C ALA A 204 6.56 17.93 16.53
N ALA A 205 7.73 17.62 15.98
CA ALA A 205 8.69 18.62 15.52
C ALA A 205 8.25 19.39 14.26
N GLN A 206 7.42 18.76 13.41
CA GLN A 206 6.93 19.35 12.17
C GLN A 206 5.61 20.10 12.36
N GLY A 207 4.89 19.77 13.43
CA GLY A 207 3.50 20.16 13.67
C GLY A 207 2.52 19.41 12.77
N THR A 208 1.25 19.33 13.21
CA THR A 208 0.15 18.61 12.53
C THR A 208 0.10 18.86 11.02
N CYS A 209 0.32 20.11 10.58
CA CYS A 209 0.24 20.52 9.18
C CYS A 209 1.61 20.90 8.57
N TYR A 210 2.73 20.39 9.12
CA TYR A 210 4.08 20.62 8.62
C TYR A 210 4.49 22.10 8.54
N GLY A 211 4.01 22.91 9.49
CA GLY A 211 4.20 24.36 9.50
C GLY A 211 3.58 25.12 8.32
N LYS A 212 2.69 24.50 7.52
CA LYS A 212 2.08 25.14 6.35
C LYS A 212 0.76 25.82 6.67
N SER A 213 0.54 26.98 6.05
CA SER A 213 -0.80 27.54 5.90
C SER A 213 -1.66 26.65 4.99
N TRP A 214 -2.99 26.78 5.09
CA TRP A 214 -3.91 26.04 4.22
C TRP A 214 -3.65 26.29 2.73
N GLY A 215 -3.32 27.53 2.35
CA GLY A 215 -2.98 27.89 0.97
C GLY A 215 -1.72 27.16 0.50
N ALA A 216 -0.66 27.19 1.30
CA ALA A 216 0.60 26.53 0.99
C ALA A 216 0.45 25.01 0.90
N MET A 217 -0.33 24.39 1.80
CA MET A 217 -0.61 22.95 1.76
C MET A 217 -1.37 22.57 0.49
N ARG A 218 -2.41 23.31 0.12
CA ARG A 218 -3.16 23.06 -1.13
C ARG A 218 -2.28 23.21 -2.37
N THR A 219 -1.39 24.20 -2.42
CA THR A 219 -0.44 24.37 -3.52
C THR A 219 0.51 23.18 -3.60
N TRP A 220 1.05 22.74 -2.46
CA TRP A 220 1.94 21.58 -2.39
C TRP A 220 1.30 20.32 -2.98
N ILE A 221 0.06 20.00 -2.58
CA ILE A 221 -0.68 18.82 -3.08
C ILE A 221 -0.95 18.95 -4.59
N LYS A 222 -1.30 20.16 -5.07
CA LYS A 222 -1.52 20.41 -6.51
C LYS A 222 -0.26 20.16 -7.33
N ASP A 223 0.89 20.60 -6.84
CA ASP A 223 2.16 20.43 -7.57
C ASP A 223 2.55 18.95 -7.65
N PHE A 224 2.39 18.20 -6.55
CA PHE A 224 2.53 16.74 -6.57
C PHE A 224 1.60 16.12 -7.63
N ASN A 225 0.31 16.45 -7.59
CA ASN A 225 -0.69 15.92 -8.52
C ASN A 225 -0.35 16.22 -9.99
N ARG A 226 0.05 17.47 -10.29
CA ARG A 226 0.43 17.89 -11.65
C ARG A 226 1.63 17.09 -12.15
N THR A 227 2.66 16.90 -11.32
CA THR A 227 3.83 16.11 -11.70
C THR A 227 3.48 14.65 -11.96
N VAL A 228 2.64 14.03 -11.11
CA VAL A 228 2.18 12.65 -11.33
C VAL A 228 1.33 12.52 -12.60
N VAL A 229 0.40 13.46 -12.83
CA VAL A 229 -0.44 13.49 -14.05
C VAL A 229 0.43 13.67 -15.29
N ALA A 230 1.43 14.53 -15.26
CA ALA A 230 2.34 14.72 -16.39
C ALA A 230 3.12 13.43 -16.74
N LYS A 231 3.49 12.63 -15.73
CA LYS A 231 4.26 11.38 -15.93
C LYS A 231 3.40 10.16 -16.28
N THR A 232 2.12 10.14 -15.89
CA THR A 232 1.28 8.92 -16.00
C THR A 232 -0.05 9.12 -16.72
N GLY A 233 -0.45 10.39 -16.91
CA GLY A 233 -1.80 10.76 -17.31
C GLY A 233 -2.89 10.40 -16.29
N ARG A 234 -2.52 10.12 -15.03
CA ARG A 234 -3.45 9.76 -13.95
C ARG A 234 -3.28 10.69 -12.76
N TYR A 235 -4.40 11.04 -12.13
CA TYR A 235 -4.34 11.63 -10.79
C TYR A 235 -3.86 10.56 -9.80
N PRO A 236 -2.94 10.88 -8.88
CA PRO A 236 -2.57 9.97 -7.82
C PRO A 236 -3.76 9.77 -6.88
N ALA A 237 -3.84 8.58 -6.26
CA ALA A 237 -4.69 8.43 -5.08
C ALA A 237 -4.15 9.30 -3.94
N ILE A 238 -5.03 9.84 -3.11
CA ILE A 238 -4.66 10.56 -1.89
C ILE A 238 -5.11 9.72 -0.71
N TYR A 239 -4.15 9.25 0.07
CA TYR A 239 -4.37 8.72 1.39
C TYR A 239 -4.34 9.85 2.42
N THR A 240 -5.36 9.91 3.28
CA THR A 240 -5.46 10.88 4.37
C THR A 240 -6.59 10.50 5.34
N THR A 241 -6.71 11.23 6.46
CA THR A 241 -7.90 11.20 7.32
C THR A 241 -8.82 12.38 7.02
N THR A 242 -10.13 12.22 7.29
CA THR A 242 -11.08 13.33 7.17
C THR A 242 -10.73 14.50 8.10
N ASP A 243 -10.20 14.21 9.29
CA ASP A 243 -9.80 15.22 10.26
C ASP A 243 -8.58 16.03 9.79
N TRP A 244 -7.49 15.35 9.41
CA TRP A 244 -6.31 16.02 8.87
C TRP A 244 -6.66 16.88 7.65
N TRP A 245 -7.50 16.35 6.75
CA TRP A 245 -7.94 17.10 5.58
C TRP A 245 -8.67 18.40 5.93
N LYS A 246 -9.55 18.36 6.95
CA LYS A 246 -10.25 19.55 7.46
C LYS A 246 -9.24 20.54 8.03
N ARG A 247 -8.37 20.10 8.93
CA ARG A 247 -7.41 20.96 9.65
C ARG A 247 -6.35 21.57 8.75
N CYS A 248 -5.76 20.79 7.85
CA CYS A 248 -4.56 21.20 7.12
C CYS A 248 -4.85 21.74 5.72
N THR A 249 -6.07 21.60 5.20
CA THR A 249 -6.45 22.13 3.88
C THR A 249 -7.61 23.14 3.91
N ASN A 250 -8.17 23.41 5.09
CA ASN A 250 -9.48 24.04 5.28
C ASN A 250 -10.61 23.28 4.57
N ASN A 251 -10.61 21.95 4.73
CA ASN A 251 -11.56 21.05 4.08
C ASN A 251 -11.74 21.35 2.58
N SER A 252 -10.62 21.45 1.86
CA SER A 252 -10.60 21.85 0.45
C SER A 252 -11.52 20.98 -0.40
N ASN A 253 -12.17 21.58 -1.41
CA ASN A 253 -12.97 20.90 -2.44
C ASN A 253 -12.23 20.75 -3.79
N GLN A 254 -10.94 21.09 -3.84
CA GLN A 254 -10.17 21.24 -5.10
C GLN A 254 -9.62 19.92 -5.66
N PHE A 255 -9.82 18.79 -4.97
CA PHE A 255 -9.13 17.52 -5.25
C PHE A 255 -10.08 16.37 -5.62
N SER A 256 -11.28 16.69 -6.13
CA SER A 256 -12.31 15.71 -6.49
C SER A 256 -11.93 14.73 -7.61
N LYS A 257 -10.88 15.04 -8.38
CA LYS A 257 -10.34 14.14 -9.41
C LYS A 257 -9.40 13.07 -8.84
N ASN A 258 -8.86 13.28 -7.64
CA ASN A 258 -8.02 12.29 -6.98
C ASN A 258 -8.90 11.19 -6.37
N PRO A 259 -8.60 9.90 -6.62
CA PRO A 259 -9.21 8.82 -5.84
C PRO A 259 -8.89 8.99 -4.35
N LEU A 260 -9.92 8.97 -3.50
CA LEU A 260 -9.72 9.01 -2.05
C LEU A 260 -9.40 7.62 -1.51
N PHE A 261 -8.31 7.52 -0.76
CA PHE A 261 -8.02 6.42 0.15
C PHE A 261 -8.17 6.99 1.56
N VAL A 262 -9.27 6.68 2.25
CA VAL A 262 -9.55 7.29 3.54
C VAL A 262 -9.13 6.36 4.68
N ALA A 263 -8.45 6.88 5.69
CA ALA A 263 -8.20 6.15 6.94
C ALA A 263 -9.20 6.57 8.01
N ILE A 264 -10.10 5.64 8.35
CA ILE A 264 -11.09 5.76 9.44
C ILE A 264 -11.26 4.36 10.03
N TYR A 265 -11.02 4.18 11.32
CA TYR A 265 -11.07 2.87 11.96
C TYR A 265 -12.29 2.75 12.91
N PRO A 266 -13.46 2.38 12.39
CA PRO A 266 -14.63 2.21 13.22
C PRO A 266 -14.47 1.00 14.13
N VAL A 267 -14.89 1.14 15.39
CA VAL A 267 -15.04 0.01 16.32
C VAL A 267 -16.39 -0.71 16.16
N LYS A 268 -17.32 -0.08 15.42
CA LYS A 268 -18.67 -0.58 15.13
C LYS A 268 -19.13 -0.06 13.77
N ASN A 269 -19.94 -0.85 13.06
CA ASN A 269 -20.45 -0.54 11.72
C ASN A 269 -19.35 -0.47 10.64
N PHE A 270 -18.95 -1.63 10.13
CA PHE A 270 -17.94 -1.79 9.07
C PHE A 270 -18.48 -1.63 7.64
N THR A 271 -19.62 -0.97 7.44
CA THR A 271 -20.24 -0.85 6.11
C THR A 271 -19.82 0.41 5.35
N THR A 272 -19.34 1.44 6.07
CA THR A 272 -18.94 2.73 5.51
C THR A 272 -17.86 3.40 6.37
N PRO A 273 -16.89 4.12 5.78
CA PRO A 273 -15.95 4.96 6.53
C PRO A 273 -16.61 6.19 7.16
N GLY A 274 -17.89 6.47 6.88
CA GLY A 274 -18.57 7.65 7.43
C GLY A 274 -18.31 8.93 6.64
N THR A 275 -18.18 10.07 7.32
CA THR A 275 -18.06 11.39 6.69
C THR A 275 -16.70 11.57 6.00
N LEU A 276 -16.73 12.01 4.75
CA LEU A 276 -15.54 12.28 3.94
C LEU A 276 -15.19 13.77 3.91
N GLY A 277 -13.94 14.08 3.53
CA GLY A 277 -13.54 15.45 3.21
C GLY A 277 -14.29 16.00 1.99
N ARG A 278 -14.48 17.32 1.93
CA ARG A 278 -15.35 18.01 0.95
C ARG A 278 -14.91 17.85 -0.51
N SER A 279 -13.66 17.44 -0.76
CA SER A 279 -13.22 17.10 -2.12
C SER A 279 -13.93 15.86 -2.67
N TRP A 280 -14.49 14.98 -1.83
CA TRP A 280 -14.97 13.68 -2.28
C TRP A 280 -16.42 13.41 -1.87
N SER A 281 -17.25 13.09 -2.85
CA SER A 281 -18.57 12.49 -2.65
C SER A 281 -18.51 10.97 -2.45
N LYS A 282 -17.37 10.35 -2.77
CA LYS A 282 -17.13 8.92 -2.65
C LYS A 282 -15.67 8.63 -2.30
N TRP A 283 -15.48 7.63 -1.43
CA TRP A 283 -14.18 6.99 -1.23
C TRP A 283 -13.92 5.95 -2.34
N THR A 284 -12.65 5.67 -2.60
CA THR A 284 -12.19 4.64 -3.54
C THR A 284 -11.61 3.46 -2.78
N PHE A 285 -10.72 3.75 -1.83
CA PHE A 285 -10.16 2.80 -0.88
C PHE A 285 -10.44 3.28 0.54
N TRP A 286 -10.43 2.33 1.47
CA TRP A 286 -10.66 2.59 2.87
C TRP A 286 -9.73 1.70 3.70
N GLN A 287 -8.82 2.34 4.44
CA GLN A 287 -8.03 1.70 5.49
C GLN A 287 -8.91 1.66 6.74
N TRP A 288 -9.35 0.46 7.10
CA TRP A 288 -10.43 0.26 8.06
C TRP A 288 -9.97 -0.33 9.39
N ALA A 289 -8.74 -0.84 9.44
CA ALA A 289 -8.03 -1.19 10.66
C ALA A 289 -6.52 -1.08 10.44
N ALA A 290 -5.77 -0.72 11.49
CA ALA A 290 -4.31 -0.63 11.45
C ALA A 290 -3.60 -2.00 11.52
N SER A 291 -4.35 -3.08 11.78
CA SER A 291 -3.86 -4.46 11.74
C SER A 291 -5.04 -5.44 11.70
N GLY A 292 -4.75 -6.69 11.35
CA GLY A 292 -5.76 -7.74 11.22
C GLY A 292 -5.16 -9.01 10.62
N THR A 293 -5.93 -9.70 9.77
CA THR A 293 -5.55 -11.01 9.22
C THR A 293 -4.66 -10.93 7.99
N LEU A 294 -4.55 -9.76 7.35
CA LEU A 294 -3.59 -9.48 6.29
C LEU A 294 -2.33 -8.81 6.86
N PRO A 295 -1.18 -8.85 6.16
CA PRO A 295 0.03 -8.14 6.58
C PRO A 295 -0.20 -6.62 6.65
N GLY A 296 0.38 -5.95 7.63
CA GLY A 296 0.27 -4.48 7.75
C GLY A 296 -1.16 -4.01 7.97
N ASP A 297 -1.47 -2.86 7.40
CA ASP A 297 -2.78 -2.21 7.55
C ASP A 297 -3.84 -2.90 6.68
N GLN A 298 -5.10 -2.88 7.13
CA GLN A 298 -6.20 -3.58 6.47
C GLN A 298 -7.00 -2.63 5.60
N ASP A 299 -7.14 -2.99 4.32
CA ASP A 299 -7.81 -2.16 3.33
C ASP A 299 -8.97 -2.83 2.63
N VAL A 300 -9.86 -2.00 2.12
CA VAL A 300 -10.86 -2.41 1.16
C VAL A 300 -11.00 -1.43 0.00
N TYR A 301 -11.26 -1.97 -1.19
CA TYR A 301 -11.68 -1.21 -2.36
C TYR A 301 -13.21 -1.21 -2.46
N ARG A 302 -13.79 -0.03 -2.79
CA ARG A 302 -15.23 0.23 -2.70
C ARG A 302 -16.11 -0.73 -3.50
N ASN A 303 -15.67 -1.10 -4.69
CA ASN A 303 -16.46 -1.87 -5.64
C ASN A 303 -15.91 -3.29 -5.79
N ASP A 304 -16.48 -4.07 -6.70
CA ASP A 304 -16.04 -5.43 -7.00
C ASP A 304 -14.68 -5.48 -7.75
N ILE A 305 -14.22 -6.71 -8.01
CA ILE A 305 -12.96 -7.01 -8.68
C ILE A 305 -12.91 -6.54 -10.14
N THR A 306 -14.06 -6.46 -10.83
CA THR A 306 -14.15 -5.96 -12.19
C THR A 306 -13.85 -4.46 -12.22
N TYR A 307 -14.40 -3.71 -11.28
CA TYR A 307 -14.08 -2.29 -11.13
C TYR A 307 -12.64 -2.05 -10.68
N LEU A 308 -12.09 -2.88 -9.80
CA LEU A 308 -10.67 -2.80 -9.43
C LEU A 308 -9.76 -3.03 -10.65
N LYS A 309 -10.09 -4.01 -11.50
CA LYS A 309 -9.38 -4.25 -12.77
C LYS A 309 -9.40 -3.02 -13.66
N ARG A 310 -10.58 -2.42 -13.88
CA ARG A 310 -10.74 -1.18 -14.68
C ARG A 310 -9.95 -0.02 -14.09
N PHE A 311 -9.97 0.10 -12.77
CA PHE A 311 -9.22 1.12 -12.04
C PHE A 311 -7.71 0.94 -12.22
N ALA A 312 -7.18 -0.29 -12.23
CA ALA A 312 -5.76 -0.54 -12.52
C ALA A 312 -5.41 -0.31 -14.00
N SER A 313 -6.26 -0.78 -14.93
CA SER A 313 -6.01 -0.77 -16.37
C SER A 313 -6.28 0.57 -17.06
N ARG A 314 -6.93 1.53 -16.41
CA ARG A 314 -7.41 2.78 -17.05
C ARG A 314 -8.31 2.49 -18.26
N THR A 315 -9.12 1.43 -18.19
CA THR A 315 -10.21 1.21 -19.14
C THR A 315 -11.48 1.77 -18.53
N SER A 316 -12.01 2.84 -19.14
CA SER A 316 -13.29 3.48 -18.82
C SER A 316 -14.45 2.49 -18.82
#